data_AF-A0A8J2KEI0-F1
#
_entry.id   AF-A0A8J2KEI0-F1
#
_cell.length_a   1.000
_cell.length_b   1.000
_cell.length_c   1.000
_cell.angle_alpha   90.00
_cell.angle_beta   90.00
_cell.angle_gamma   90.00
#
_symmetry.space_group_name_H-M   'P 1'
#
loop_
_entity.id
_entity.type
_entity.pdbx_description
1 polymer ?
#
loop_
_entity_poly.entity_id
_entity_poly.type
_entity_poly.pdbx_seq_one_letter_code
_entity_poly.pdbx_strand_id
1 'polypeptide(L)' 'MKSLFQKLDKESIHIEPQVDRYSSKWEIPSGDLILGDVIGEGAFGLVRKALMYKNGHKVTVAVKT' A
#
# COMPACT_ATOMS: atom_id res chain seq x y z
N MET A 1 22.01 25.66 6.36
CA MET A 1 21.14 24.61 5.79
C MET A 1 21.00 23.34 6.68
N LYS A 2 21.83 23.13 7.71
CA LYS A 2 21.70 21.98 8.65
C LYS A 2 20.57 22.10 9.70
N SER A 3 19.97 23.27 9.89
CA SER A 3 19.06 23.52 11.03
C SER A 3 17.57 23.30 10.74
N LEU A 4 17.16 23.07 9.47
CA LEU A 4 15.76 22.74 9.16
C LEU A 4 15.45 21.27 9.43
N PHE A 5 16.35 20.35 9.06
CA PHE A 5 16.17 18.92 9.29
C PHE A 5 16.13 18.56 10.78
N GLN A 6 17.00 19.17 11.58
CA GLN A 6 17.03 18.97 13.03
C GLN A 6 15.78 19.49 13.77
N LYS A 7 15.02 20.39 13.13
CA LYS A 7 13.78 20.94 13.69
C LYS A 7 12.57 20.08 13.37
N LEU A 8 12.58 19.39 12.22
CA LEU A 8 11.53 18.45 11.81
C LEU A 8 11.53 17.16 12.65
N ASP A 9 12.70 16.68 13.09
CA ASP A 9 12.82 15.47 13.93
C ASP A 9 12.27 15.64 15.36
N LYS A 10 12.16 16.88 15.87
CA LYS A 10 11.66 17.13 17.24
C LYS A 10 10.12 17.17 17.33
N GLU A 11 9.42 17.22 16.20
CA GLU A 11 7.95 17.29 16.15
C GLU A 11 7.32 16.07 15.45
N SER A 12 8.09 15.01 15.17
CA SER A 12 7.52 13.78 14.61
C SER A 12 6.79 13.01 15.72
N ILE A 13 5.48 13.22 15.84
CA ILE A 13 4.60 12.35 16.63
C ILE A 13 4.67 10.96 15.99
N HIS A 14 5.32 10.03 16.69
CA HIS A 14 5.31 8.62 16.30
C HIS A 14 3.93 8.04 16.64
N ILE A 15 3.06 7.94 15.63
CA ILE A 15 1.77 7.25 15.78
C ILE A 15 2.04 5.77 15.54
N GLU A 16 1.98 4.97 16.60
CA GLU A 16 2.02 3.52 16.44
C GLU A 16 0.80 3.06 15.64
N PRO A 17 1.00 2.27 14.56
CA PRO A 17 -0.12 1.78 13.77
C PRO A 17 -1.01 0.91 14.65
N GLN A 18 -2.27 1.32 14.80
CA GLN A 18 -3.28 0.54 15.51
C GLN A 18 -3.66 -0.66 14.63
N VAL A 19 -3.00 -1.80 14.83
CA VAL A 19 -3.16 -3.00 13.98
C VAL A 19 -4.56 -3.62 14.14
N ASP A 20 -5.27 -3.29 15.22
CA ASP A 20 -6.49 -3.99 15.63
C ASP A 20 -7.78 -3.46 14.96
N ARG A 21 -7.67 -2.47 14.06
CA ARG A 21 -8.84 -1.78 13.46
C ARG A 21 -8.79 -1.75 11.94
N TYR A 22 -8.54 -2.88 11.30
CA TYR A 22 -8.78 -2.99 9.86
C TYR A 22 -10.28 -3.07 9.57
N SER A 23 -10.78 -2.12 8.78
CA SER A 23 -12.18 -2.11 8.34
C SER A 23 -12.36 -3.06 7.16
N SER A 24 -13.29 -4.00 7.29
CA SER A 24 -13.64 -4.97 6.23
C SER A 24 -14.11 -4.33 4.92
N LYS A 25 -14.46 -3.05 4.92
CA LYS A 25 -14.80 -2.30 3.69
C LYS A 25 -13.65 -2.23 2.67
N TRP A 26 -12.41 -2.48 3.12
CA TRP A 26 -11.23 -2.51 2.27
C TRP A 26 -10.91 -3.90 1.72
N GLU A 27 -11.57 -4.94 2.22
CA GLU A 27 -11.38 -6.29 1.71
C GLU A 27 -11.92 -6.40 0.28
N ILE A 28 -11.16 -7.10 -0.56
CA ILE A 28 -11.56 -7.48 -1.91
C ILE A 28 -11.45 -9.00 -2.03
N PRO A 29 -12.41 -9.67 -2.68
CA PRO A 29 -12.25 -11.09 -3.01
C PRO A 29 -11.02 -11.29 -3.88
N SER A 30 -10.17 -12.26 -3.54
CA SER A 30 -8.95 -12.55 -4.32
C SER A 30 -9.26 -12.96 -5.77
N GLY A 31 -10.40 -13.60 -6.01
CA GLY A 31 -10.89 -13.94 -7.35
C GLY A 31 -11.17 -12.73 -8.25
N ASP A 32 -11.37 -11.54 -7.66
CA ASP A 32 -11.57 -10.30 -8.40
C ASP A 32 -10.25 -9.59 -8.75
N LEU A 33 -9.09 -10.20 -8.46
CA LEU A 33 -7.77 -9.62 -8.69
C LEU A 33 -6.91 -10.54 -9.56
N ILE A 34 -6.50 -10.04 -10.73
CA ILE A 34 -5.57 -10.73 -11.64
C ILE A 34 -4.21 -10.05 -11.56
N LEU A 35 -3.22 -10.75 -11.00
CA LEU A 35 -1.84 -10.26 -10.90
C LEU A 35 -1.13 -10.30 -12.26
N GLY A 36 -0.43 -9.23 -12.60
CA GLY A 36 0.42 -9.10 -13.77
C GLY A 36 1.89 -8.92 -13.39
N ASP A 37 2.63 -8.20 -14.22
CA ASP A 37 4.09 -8.05 -14.12
C ASP A 37 4.54 -7.36 -12.83
N VAL A 38 5.75 -7.72 -12.37
CA VAL A 38 6.44 -7.03 -11.29
C VAL A 38 6.90 -5.67 -11.77
N ILE A 39 6.56 -4.62 -11.04
CA ILE A 39 6.97 -3.23 -11.32
C ILE A 39 8.07 -2.74 -10.36
N GLY A 40 8.30 -3.45 -9.25
CA GLY A 40 9.39 -3.19 -8.33
C GLY A 40 9.53 -4.30 -7.29
N GLU A 41 10.74 -4.56 -6.82
CA GLU A 41 11.06 -5.62 -5.86
C GLU A 41 12.10 -5.12 -4.85
N GLY A 42 11.98 -5.58 -3.61
CA GLY A 42 12.95 -5.33 -2.55
C GLY A 42 13.12 -6.57 -1.67
N ALA A 43 13.96 -6.45 -0.64
CA ALA A 43 14.36 -7.59 0.19
C ALA A 43 13.21 -8.34 0.91
N PHE A 44 12.05 -7.69 1.08
CA PHE A 44 10.93 -8.21 1.88
C PHE A 44 9.60 -8.25 1.13
N GLY A 45 9.62 -8.07 -0.19
CA GLY A 45 8.38 -8.10 -0.98
C GLY A 45 8.52 -7.39 -2.31
N LEU A 46 7.41 -7.37 -3.04
CA LEU A 46 7.35 -6.83 -4.39
C LEU A 46 6.06 -6.09 -4.64
N VAL A 47 6.07 -5.27 -5.68
CA VAL A 47 4.90 -4.57 -6.20
C VAL A 47 4.65 -5.07 -7.61
N ARG A 48 3.40 -5.46 -7.87
CA ARG A 48 2.92 -5.92 -9.18
C ARG A 48 1.88 -4.97 -9.75
N LYS A 49 1.84 -4.84 -11.06
CA LYS A 49 0.65 -4.37 -11.77
C LYS A 49 -0.44 -5.44 -11.63
N ALA A 50 -1.70 -5.04 -11.47
CA ALA A 50 -2.82 -5.97 -11.47
C ALA A 50 -4.05 -5.36 -12.13
N LEU A 51 -4.99 -6.22 -12.51
CA LEU A 51 -6.32 -5.86 -12.96
C LEU A 51 -7.34 -6.28 -11.91
N MET A 52 -8.07 -5.32 -11.35
CA MET A 52 -9.12 -5.56 -10.36
C MET A 52 -10.49 -5.41 -11.00
N TYR A 53 -11.39 -6.33 -10.70
CA TYR A 53 -12.81 -6.23 -11.01
C TYR A 53 -13.55 -5.61 -9.82
N LYS A 54 -14.23 -4.50 -10.04
CA LYS A 54 -15.02 -3.82 -8.99
C LYS A 54 -16.29 -3.26 -9.60
N ASN A 55 -17.44 -3.65 -9.05
CA ASN A 55 -18.76 -3.20 -9.50
C ASN A 55 -18.96 -3.37 -11.02
N GLY A 56 -18.48 -4.48 -11.60
CA GLY A 56 -18.57 -4.74 -13.04
C GLY A 56 -17.55 -4.00 -13.92
N HIS A 57 -16.67 -3.19 -13.33
CA HIS A 57 -15.63 -2.46 -14.05
C HIS A 57 -14.24 -3.04 -13.81
N LYS A 58 -13.39 -2.97 -14.83
CA LYS A 58 -11.97 -3.32 -14.75
C LYS A 58 -11.14 -2.08 -14.44
N VAL A 59 -10.31 -2.17 -13.40
CA VAL A 59 -9.42 -1.07 -12.99
C VAL A 59 -8.00 -1.61 -12.88
N THR A 60 -7.04 -0.89 -13.46
CA THR A 60 -5.62 -1.20 -13.28
C THR A 60 -5.14 -0.68 -11.93
N VAL A 61 -4.49 -1.53 -11.13
CA VAL A 61 -4.02 -1.21 -9.78
C VAL A 61 -2.58 -1.69 -9.58
N ALA A 62 -1.96 -1.26 -8.48
CA ALA A 62 -0.71 -1.81 -7.99
C ALA A 62 -0.96 -2.63 -6.71
N VAL A 63 -0.33 -3.78 -6.60
CA VAL A 63 -0.50 -4.71 -5.46
C VAL A 63 0.86 -4.92 -4.84
N LYS A 64 0.97 -4.65 -3.54
CA LYS A 64 2.14 -5.00 -2.74
C LYS A 64 1.90 -6.35 -2.07
N THR A 65 2.82 -7.28 -2.26
CA THR A 65 2.80 -8.62 -1.67
C THR A 65 4.11 -8.91 -0.95
#